data_AF-A0AAD5YJY2-F1
#
_entry.id   AF-A0AAD5YJY2-F1
#
_cell.length_a   1.000
_cell.length_b   1.000
_cell.length_c   1.000
_cell.angle_alpha   90.00
_cell.angle_beta   90.00
_cell.angle_gamma   90.00
#
_symmetry.space_group_name_H-M   'P 1'
#
loop_
_entity.id
_entity.type
_entity.pdbx_description
1 polymer ?
#
loop_
_entity_poly.entity_id
_entity_poly.type
_entity_poly.pdbx_seq_one_letter_code
_entity_poly.pdbx_strand_id
1 'polypeptide(L)'
;MSLSDKLTYTDSTGSQSNLKETLDLNSYYEENAGRLIINPEEARIELGDGVASRLKLTKDGKKVLWPQPTDSPLDPQNWTEREKTIHLLILILVSIVPDFESGLGIAALFPLARQFNTNVNVINNVTSNWSIFLIGIGGIFAVMAMRKFGRLPVLFWTQLLGLAFLIGCTFAPNLSTFAAMRCLNSFFATTPQVTGLFVVTDLYPFHQQAKKVKAFLTLSVLSADI
;
A
#
# COMPACT_ATOMS: atom_id res chain seq x y z
N MET A 1 2.17 35.46 5.92
CA MET A 1 0.99 35.66 5.04
C MET A 1 -0.02 34.61 5.44
N SER A 2 -1.13 35.06 6.03
CA SER A 2 -2.13 34.21 6.70
C SER A 2 -2.87 33.33 5.69
N LEU A 3 -3.20 32.09 6.06
CA LEU A 3 -4.00 31.15 5.27
C LEU A 3 -5.42 31.68 4.94
N SER A 4 -5.88 32.71 5.63
CA SER A 4 -7.12 33.43 5.32
C SER A 4 -7.15 34.01 3.90
N ASP A 5 -5.99 34.40 3.37
CA ASP A 5 -5.95 35.20 2.14
C ASP A 5 -5.92 34.35 0.86
N LYS A 6 -5.67 33.04 0.97
CA LYS A 6 -5.62 32.12 -0.19
C LYS A 6 -6.98 31.54 -0.61
N LEU A 7 -8.06 31.88 0.10
CA LEU A 7 -9.40 31.32 -0.15
C LEU A 7 -10.34 32.28 -0.92
N THR A 8 -9.81 33.37 -1.46
CA THR A 8 -10.62 34.35 -2.22
C THR A 8 -10.49 34.09 -3.71
N TYR A 9 -11.33 33.22 -4.27
CA TYR A 9 -11.62 33.17 -5.70
C TYR A 9 -12.97 33.86 -5.94
N THR A 10 -12.94 34.99 -6.63
CA THR A 10 -14.13 35.73 -7.07
C THR A 10 -14.62 35.17 -8.39
N ASP A 11 -15.80 34.57 -8.40
CA ASP A 11 -16.50 34.21 -9.63
C ASP A 11 -17.32 35.40 -10.16
N SER A 12 -17.44 35.50 -11.49
CA SER A 12 -17.87 36.72 -12.22
C SER A 12 -19.37 37.04 -12.19
N THR A 13 -20.15 36.32 -11.39
CA THR A 13 -21.59 36.56 -11.19
C THR A 13 -21.85 36.82 -9.72
N GLY A 14 -22.14 38.07 -9.37
CA GLY A 14 -22.25 38.59 -8.00
C GLY A 14 -23.38 37.99 -7.15
N SER A 15 -23.24 36.72 -6.77
CA SER A 15 -24.03 36.04 -5.75
C SER A 15 -23.09 35.59 -4.64
N GLN A 16 -23.21 36.18 -3.45
CA GLN A 16 -22.51 35.73 -2.24
C GLN A 16 -23.14 34.43 -1.73
N SER A 17 -22.79 33.29 -2.33
CA SER A 17 -23.07 31.98 -1.74
C SER A 17 -21.92 31.58 -0.82
N ASN A 18 -22.25 31.21 0.43
CA ASN A 18 -21.31 30.79 1.47
C ASN A 18 -20.43 29.60 1.03
N LEU A 19 -19.19 29.87 0.61
CA LEU A 19 -18.16 28.87 0.29
C LEU A 19 -17.75 27.97 1.49
N LYS A 20 -18.21 28.26 2.71
CA LYS A 20 -18.03 27.38 3.88
C LYS A 20 -18.90 26.12 3.84
N GLU A 21 -19.92 26.08 2.97
CA GLU A 21 -20.90 25.01 2.94
C GLU A 21 -20.52 23.84 2.01
N THR A 22 -19.55 24.06 1.12
CA THR A 22 -19.06 23.10 0.11
C THR A 22 -17.56 22.85 0.20
N LEU A 23 -16.97 22.78 1.41
CA LEU A 23 -15.61 22.27 1.54
C LEU A 23 -15.65 20.74 1.37
N ASP A 24 -15.20 20.25 0.21
CA ASP A 24 -15.02 18.81 0.02
C ASP A 24 -13.86 18.35 0.92
N LEU A 25 -14.21 17.59 1.95
CA LEU A 25 -13.25 17.14 2.97
C LEU A 25 -12.21 16.19 2.38
N ASN A 26 -12.52 15.53 1.26
CA ASN A 26 -11.56 14.68 0.55
C ASN A 26 -10.53 15.52 -0.21
N SER A 27 -10.95 16.57 -0.90
CA SER A 27 -10.01 17.48 -1.58
C SER A 27 -9.17 18.25 -0.57
N TYR A 28 -9.74 18.66 0.57
CA TYR A 28 -8.99 19.28 1.67
C TYR A 28 -7.93 18.34 2.24
N TYR A 29 -8.24 17.05 2.40
CA TYR A 29 -7.28 16.03 2.83
C TYR A 29 -6.15 15.85 1.81
N GLU A 30 -6.45 15.82 0.52
CA GLU A 30 -5.44 15.68 -0.54
C GLU A 30 -4.53 16.93 -0.64
N GLU A 31 -5.07 18.13 -0.53
CA GLU A 31 -4.30 19.38 -0.59
C GLU A 31 -3.49 19.65 0.69
N ASN A 32 -3.98 19.23 1.86
CA ASN A 32 -3.38 19.53 3.17
C ASN A 32 -2.77 18.30 3.85
N ALA A 33 -2.38 17.28 3.09
CA ALA A 33 -1.76 16.05 3.61
C ALA A 33 -0.52 16.28 4.51
N GLY A 34 0.07 17.48 4.52
CA GLY A 34 1.17 17.89 5.41
C GLY A 34 0.77 18.65 6.69
N ARG A 35 -0.49 19.12 6.83
CA ARG A 35 -0.98 19.91 7.96
C ARG A 35 -2.41 19.46 8.35
N LEU A 36 -2.54 18.20 8.71
CA LEU A 36 -3.83 17.63 9.12
C LEU A 36 -4.18 18.05 10.55
N ILE A 37 -5.34 18.67 10.71
CA ILE A 37 -5.84 19.13 12.01
C ILE A 37 -6.44 17.93 12.75
N ILE A 38 -5.75 17.45 13.78
CA ILE A 38 -6.17 16.28 14.56
C ILE A 38 -7.05 16.72 15.74
N ASN A 39 -6.79 17.90 16.31
CA ASN A 39 -7.50 18.40 17.48
C ASN A 39 -8.84 19.03 17.09
N PRO A 40 -9.95 18.66 17.75
CA PRO A 40 -11.28 19.20 17.42
C PRO A 40 -11.38 20.70 17.71
N GLU A 41 -10.71 21.23 18.73
CA GLU A 41 -10.71 22.67 19.03
C GLU A 41 -9.97 23.48 17.96
N GLU A 42 -8.83 22.98 17.50
CA GLU A 42 -8.06 23.59 16.40
C GLU A 42 -8.86 23.54 15.09
N ALA A 43 -9.62 22.45 14.86
CA ALA A 43 -10.49 22.34 13.69
C ALA A 43 -11.61 23.40 13.72
N ARG A 44 -12.16 23.73 14.90
CA ARG A 44 -13.17 24.81 15.04
C ARG A 44 -12.60 26.19 14.73
N ILE A 45 -11.35 26.44 15.09
CA ILE A 45 -10.67 27.72 14.86
C ILE A 45 -10.34 27.88 13.36
N GLU A 46 -9.83 26.84 12.71
CA GLU A 46 -9.36 26.94 11.33
C GLU A 46 -10.45 26.72 10.26
N LEU A 47 -11.37 25.78 10.48
CA LEU A 47 -12.43 25.44 9.51
C LEU A 47 -13.76 26.15 9.84
N GLY A 48 -13.90 26.71 11.05
CA GLY A 48 -15.13 27.32 11.56
C GLY A 48 -16.13 26.29 12.10
N ASP A 49 -17.04 26.75 12.97
CA ASP A 49 -18.01 25.89 13.67
C ASP A 49 -18.94 25.08 12.74
N GLY A 50 -19.28 25.62 11.57
CA GLY A 50 -20.16 24.96 10.59
C GLY A 50 -19.53 23.72 9.93
N VAL A 51 -18.21 23.73 9.70
CA VAL A 51 -17.48 22.59 9.10
C VAL A 51 -17.01 21.65 10.20
N ALA A 52 -16.52 22.19 11.32
CA ALA A 52 -16.03 21.39 12.44
C ALA A 52 -17.13 20.52 13.08
N SER A 53 -18.38 20.97 13.07
CA SER A 53 -19.54 20.18 13.54
C SER A 53 -19.91 19.01 12.62
N ARG A 54 -19.49 19.04 11.35
CA ARG A 54 -19.72 17.96 10.37
C ARG A 54 -18.62 16.88 10.40
N LEU A 55 -17.50 17.13 11.10
CA LEU A 55 -16.38 16.19 11.19
C LEU A 55 -16.73 15.02 12.11
N LYS A 56 -16.49 13.79 11.65
CA LYS A 56 -16.58 12.61 12.51
C LYS A 56 -15.34 12.52 13.39
N LEU A 57 -15.59 12.30 14.67
CA LEU A 57 -14.57 12.18 15.71
C LEU A 57 -14.42 10.72 16.12
N THR A 58 -13.29 10.38 16.72
CA THR A 58 -13.10 9.10 17.43
C THR A 58 -14.18 8.92 18.50
N LYS A 59 -14.48 7.67 18.90
CA LYS A 59 -15.43 7.34 19.99
C LYS A 59 -15.18 8.13 21.29
N ASP A 60 -13.93 8.53 21.52
CA ASP A 60 -13.52 9.32 22.69
C ASP A 60 -13.70 10.84 22.51
N GLY A 61 -14.13 11.32 21.33
CA GLY A 61 -14.30 12.74 20.99
C GLY A 61 -13.00 13.56 20.86
N LYS A 62 -11.84 12.97 21.15
CA LYS A 62 -10.56 13.68 21.29
C LYS A 62 -9.82 13.94 19.98
N LYS A 63 -10.17 13.26 18.89
CA LYS A 63 -9.43 13.31 17.62
C LYS A 63 -10.37 13.28 16.43
N VAL A 64 -10.04 14.07 15.41
CA VAL A 64 -10.70 14.06 14.10
C VAL A 64 -10.20 12.86 13.29
N LEU A 65 -11.12 12.19 12.58
CA LEU A 65 -10.81 11.08 11.68
C LEU A 65 -10.50 11.62 10.28
N TRP A 66 -9.27 11.37 9.80
CA TRP A 66 -8.82 11.70 8.46
C TRP A 66 -8.27 10.44 7.78
N PRO A 67 -8.67 10.11 6.54
CA PRO A 67 -9.86 10.61 5.85
C PRO A 67 -11.15 10.37 6.68
N GLN A 68 -12.21 11.13 6.37
CA GLN A 68 -13.49 11.03 7.07
C GLN A 68 -14.21 9.74 6.61
N PRO A 69 -14.64 8.85 7.53
CA PRO A 69 -15.33 7.64 7.14
C PRO A 69 -16.66 7.99 6.45
N THR A 70 -16.92 7.35 5.32
CA THR A 70 -18.18 7.47 4.57
C THR A 70 -19.29 6.77 5.35
N ASP A 71 -20.56 7.16 5.17
CA ASP A 71 -21.70 6.48 5.80
C ASP A 71 -22.04 5.11 5.17
N SER A 72 -21.25 4.65 4.20
CA SER A 72 -21.45 3.36 3.56
C SER A 72 -20.94 2.22 4.46
N PRO A 73 -21.71 1.13 4.63
CA PRO A 73 -21.25 -0.07 5.35
C PRO A 73 -20.11 -0.80 4.61
N LEU A 74 -19.88 -0.48 3.33
CA LEU A 74 -18.77 -1.01 2.53
C LEU A 74 -17.45 -0.25 2.74
N ASP A 75 -17.45 0.83 3.51
CA ASP A 75 -16.23 1.57 3.83
C ASP A 75 -15.36 0.73 4.81
N PRO A 76 -14.12 0.36 4.42
CA PRO A 76 -13.20 -0.38 5.28
C PRO A 76 -12.93 0.32 6.63
N GLN A 77 -13.10 1.64 6.69
CA GLN A 77 -12.90 2.41 7.90
C GLN A 77 -14.00 2.16 8.95
N ASN A 78 -15.19 1.71 8.54
CA ASN A 78 -16.31 1.40 9.43
C ASN A 78 -16.30 -0.04 9.99
N TRP A 79 -15.43 -0.91 9.48
CA TRP A 79 -15.38 -2.30 9.90
C TRP A 79 -15.00 -2.47 11.37
N THR A 80 -15.37 -3.62 11.94
CA THR A 80 -15.00 -3.95 13.32
C THR A 80 -13.49 -4.12 13.45
N GLU A 81 -12.93 -3.81 14.63
CA GLU A 81 -11.48 -3.95 14.87
C GLU A 81 -10.96 -5.38 14.63
N ARG A 82 -11.83 -6.39 14.79
CA ARG A 82 -11.50 -7.80 14.49
C ARG A 82 -11.33 -8.02 12.99
N GLU A 83 -12.26 -7.56 12.18
CA GLU A 83 -12.18 -7.67 10.72
C GLU A 83 -10.95 -6.95 10.19
N LYS A 84 -10.67 -5.74 10.71
CA LYS A 84 -9.47 -4.98 10.33
C LYS A 84 -8.18 -5.73 10.67
N THR A 85 -8.12 -6.33 11.86
CA THR A 85 -6.96 -7.08 12.32
C THR A 85 -6.75 -8.36 11.51
N ILE A 86 -7.83 -9.07 11.15
CA ILE A 86 -7.75 -10.27 10.31
C ILE A 86 -7.21 -9.91 8.92
N HIS A 87 -7.72 -8.85 8.29
CA HIS A 87 -7.22 -8.40 6.98
C HIS A 87 -5.75 -7.97 7.05
N LEU A 88 -5.37 -7.25 8.11
CA LEU A 88 -3.98 -6.87 8.35
C LEU A 88 -3.08 -8.12 8.48
N LEU A 89 -3.52 -9.12 9.23
CA LEU A 89 -2.77 -10.37 9.43
C LEU A 89 -2.62 -11.14 8.10
N ILE A 90 -3.68 -11.23 7.30
CA ILE A 90 -3.60 -11.87 5.97
C ILE A 90 -2.59 -11.15 5.07
N LEU A 91 -2.60 -9.81 5.05
CA LEU A 91 -1.64 -9.03 4.27
C LEU A 91 -0.20 -9.25 4.73
N ILE A 92 0.02 -9.31 6.05
CA ILE A 92 1.33 -9.68 6.61
C ILE A 92 1.75 -11.05 6.09
N LEU A 93 0.90 -12.07 6.20
CA LEU A 93 1.23 -13.43 5.76
C LEU A 93 1.57 -13.49 4.28
N VAL A 94 0.84 -12.78 3.42
CA VAL A 94 1.12 -12.73 1.99
C VAL A 94 2.42 -11.94 1.71
N SER A 95 2.73 -10.91 2.50
CA SER A 95 3.97 -10.14 2.38
C SER A 95 5.22 -10.94 2.76
N ILE A 96 5.10 -11.94 3.62
CA ILE A 96 6.21 -12.82 4.03
C ILE A 96 6.62 -13.79 2.91
N VAL A 97 5.68 -14.17 2.03
CA VAL A 97 5.92 -15.14 0.95
C VAL A 97 7.08 -14.74 0.00
N PRO A 98 7.13 -13.53 -0.58
CA PRO A 98 8.23 -13.11 -1.45
C PRO A 98 9.59 -13.03 -0.72
N ASP A 99 9.59 -12.66 0.56
CA ASP A 99 10.82 -12.63 1.37
C ASP A 99 11.37 -14.05 1.58
N PHE A 100 10.48 -14.99 1.93
CA PHE A 100 10.83 -16.40 2.06
C PHE A 100 11.33 -16.99 0.73
N GLU A 101 10.70 -16.65 -0.38
CA GLU A 101 11.12 -17.09 -1.72
C GLU A 101 12.52 -16.57 -2.08
N SER A 102 12.85 -15.36 -1.63
CA SER A 102 14.18 -14.75 -1.81
C SER A 102 15.24 -15.51 -1.00
N GLY A 103 14.95 -15.84 0.26
CA GLY A 103 15.82 -16.68 1.10
C GLY A 103 16.05 -18.07 0.49
N LEU A 104 14.99 -18.73 0.03
CA LEU A 104 15.09 -20.02 -0.68
C LEU A 104 15.92 -19.92 -1.96
N GLY A 105 15.79 -18.82 -2.72
CA GLY A 105 16.58 -18.59 -3.93
C GLY A 105 18.08 -18.60 -3.66
N ILE A 106 18.51 -17.96 -2.57
CA ILE A 106 19.92 -17.92 -2.14
C ILE A 106 20.38 -19.32 -1.69
N ALA A 107 19.59 -19.99 -0.86
CA ALA A 107 19.93 -21.34 -0.38
C ALA A 107 20.03 -22.37 -1.53
N ALA A 108 19.23 -22.18 -2.58
CA ALA A 108 19.18 -23.07 -3.74
C ALA A 108 20.30 -22.82 -4.76
N LEU A 109 21.14 -21.78 -4.62
CA LEU A 109 22.22 -21.46 -5.57
C LEU A 109 23.19 -22.62 -5.82
N PHE A 110 23.68 -23.27 -4.76
CA PHE A 110 24.62 -24.40 -4.89
C PHE A 110 23.96 -25.66 -5.49
N PRO A 111 22.76 -26.08 -5.04
CA PRO A 111 22.00 -27.13 -5.72
C PRO A 111 21.74 -26.86 -7.20
N LEU A 112 21.32 -25.63 -7.56
CA LEU A 112 21.08 -25.26 -8.95
C LEU A 112 22.36 -25.31 -9.80
N ALA A 113 23.50 -24.91 -9.23
CA ALA A 113 24.79 -24.99 -9.92
C ALA A 113 25.15 -26.43 -10.31
N ARG A 114 24.86 -27.38 -9.42
CA ARG A 114 25.02 -28.82 -9.69
C ARG A 114 24.00 -29.32 -10.70
N GLN A 115 22.73 -28.93 -10.58
CA GLN A 115 21.66 -29.39 -11.46
C GLN A 115 21.86 -28.93 -12.92
N PHE A 116 22.24 -27.66 -13.12
CA PHE A 116 22.44 -27.08 -14.45
C PHE A 116 23.90 -27.17 -14.94
N ASN A 117 24.77 -27.89 -14.23
CA ASN A 117 26.20 -28.05 -14.55
C ASN A 117 26.89 -26.71 -14.89
N THR A 118 26.70 -25.70 -14.04
CA THR A 118 27.20 -24.33 -14.27
C THR A 118 27.84 -23.75 -13.00
N ASN A 119 28.45 -22.57 -13.12
CA ASN A 119 29.06 -21.87 -12.00
C ASN A 119 27.99 -21.11 -11.18
N VAL A 120 28.14 -21.09 -9.86
CA VAL A 120 27.30 -20.32 -8.93
C VAL A 120 27.22 -18.85 -9.34
N ASN A 121 28.32 -18.28 -9.82
CA ASN A 121 28.36 -16.89 -10.30
C ASN A 121 27.44 -16.64 -11.50
N VAL A 122 27.33 -17.61 -12.41
CA VAL A 122 26.46 -17.49 -13.60
C VAL A 122 24.99 -17.55 -13.17
N ILE A 123 24.63 -18.48 -12.27
CA ILE A 123 23.25 -18.56 -11.76
C ILE A 123 22.87 -17.30 -11.01
N ASN A 124 23.74 -16.81 -10.13
CA ASN A 124 23.49 -15.60 -9.37
C ASN A 124 23.28 -14.39 -10.29
N ASN A 125 24.10 -14.28 -11.34
CA ASN A 125 23.98 -13.18 -12.30
C ASN A 125 22.69 -13.25 -13.13
N VAL A 126 22.33 -14.43 -13.62
CA VAL A 126 21.20 -14.60 -14.53
C VAL A 126 19.86 -14.68 -13.79
N THR A 127 19.87 -15.17 -12.55
CA THR A 127 18.66 -15.37 -11.74
C THR A 127 18.49 -14.24 -10.73
N SER A 128 19.40 -14.11 -9.76
CA SER A 128 19.24 -13.18 -8.63
C SER A 128 19.31 -11.72 -9.06
N ASN A 129 20.34 -11.32 -9.81
CA ASN A 129 20.52 -9.91 -10.20
C ASN A 129 19.37 -9.42 -11.08
N TRP A 130 18.95 -10.23 -12.05
CA TRP A 130 17.85 -9.87 -12.94
C TRP A 130 16.50 -9.88 -12.23
N SER A 131 16.29 -10.83 -11.30
CA SER A 131 15.09 -10.85 -10.45
C SER A 131 14.99 -9.59 -9.58
N ILE A 132 16.07 -9.17 -8.93
CA ILE A 132 16.11 -7.96 -8.10
C ILE A 132 15.79 -6.71 -8.93
N PHE A 133 16.34 -6.61 -10.14
CA PHE A 133 16.05 -5.51 -11.04
C PHE A 133 14.55 -5.44 -11.41
N LEU A 134 13.94 -6.59 -11.70
CA LEU A 134 12.52 -6.70 -12.03
C LEU A 134 11.60 -6.49 -10.83
N ILE A 135 12.02 -6.77 -9.59
CA ILE A 135 11.25 -6.44 -8.38
C ILE A 135 11.01 -4.92 -8.31
N GLY A 136 12.04 -4.11 -8.60
CA GLY A 136 11.91 -2.65 -8.59
C GLY A 136 10.90 -2.14 -9.61
N ILE A 137 11.00 -2.62 -10.86
CA ILE A 137 10.07 -2.26 -11.94
C ILE A 137 8.66 -2.77 -11.64
N GLY A 138 8.54 -4.00 -11.11
CA GLY A 138 7.28 -4.61 -10.70
C GLY A 138 6.56 -3.81 -9.62
N GLY A 139 7.30 -3.26 -8.66
CA GLY A 139 6.75 -2.39 -7.64
C GLY A 139 6.12 -1.12 -8.22
N ILE A 140 6.81 -0.45 -9.15
CA ILE A 140 6.29 0.74 -9.84
C ILE A 140 5.04 0.38 -10.66
N PHE A 141 5.09 -0.73 -11.40
CA PHE A 141 3.95 -1.21 -12.17
C PHE A 141 2.75 -1.53 -11.28
N ALA A 142 2.97 -2.18 -10.13
CA ALA A 142 1.93 -2.48 -9.16
C ALA A 142 1.25 -1.21 -8.64
N VAL A 143 1.99 -0.14 -8.35
CA VAL A 143 1.42 1.15 -7.94
C VAL A 143 0.52 1.73 -9.04
N MET A 144 0.99 1.75 -10.28
CA MET A 144 0.20 2.27 -11.41
C MET A 144 -1.06 1.42 -11.64
N ALA A 145 -0.92 0.10 -11.59
CA ALA A 145 -2.03 -0.84 -11.77
C ALA A 145 -3.09 -0.66 -10.67
N MET A 146 -2.67 -0.51 -9.40
CA MET A 146 -3.60 -0.28 -8.28
C MET A 146 -4.40 1.01 -8.44
N ARG A 147 -3.78 2.09 -8.93
CA ARG A 147 -4.48 3.36 -9.16
C ARG A 147 -5.52 3.25 -10.28
N LYS A 148 -5.31 2.39 -11.27
CA LYS A 148 -6.20 2.23 -12.43
C LYS A 148 -7.30 1.17 -12.24
N PHE A 149 -6.93 0.00 -11.70
CA PHE A 149 -7.80 -1.18 -11.63
C PHE A 149 -8.32 -1.46 -10.22
N GLY A 150 -7.91 -0.67 -9.23
CA GLY A 150 -8.24 -0.90 -7.83
C GLY A 150 -7.29 -1.89 -7.15
N ARG A 151 -7.40 -1.97 -5.82
CA ARG A 151 -6.41 -2.67 -4.97
C ARG A 151 -6.62 -4.18 -4.93
N LEU A 152 -7.88 -4.61 -4.85
CA LEU A 152 -8.27 -6.01 -4.65
C LEU A 152 -8.08 -6.89 -5.91
N PRO A 153 -8.47 -6.45 -7.12
CA PRO A 153 -8.23 -7.22 -8.34
C PRO A 153 -6.75 -7.36 -8.65
N VAL A 154 -5.97 -6.29 -8.46
CA VAL A 154 -4.52 -6.30 -8.72
C VAL A 154 -3.84 -7.33 -7.81
N LEU A 155 -4.10 -7.29 -6.50
CA LEU A 155 -3.58 -8.29 -5.55
C LEU A 155 -3.87 -9.74 -5.99
N PHE A 156 -5.12 -10.02 -6.34
CA PHE A 156 -5.54 -11.37 -6.70
C PHE A 156 -4.86 -11.87 -7.98
N TRP A 157 -4.86 -11.06 -9.03
CA TRP A 157 -4.28 -11.45 -10.33
C TRP A 157 -2.77 -11.56 -10.26
N THR A 158 -2.08 -10.65 -9.56
CA THR A 158 -0.62 -10.74 -9.42
C THR A 158 -0.20 -11.97 -8.62
N GLN A 159 -0.97 -12.35 -7.59
CA GLN A 159 -0.70 -13.56 -6.83
C GLN A 159 -0.91 -14.82 -7.65
N LEU A 160 -1.96 -14.86 -8.48
CA LEU A 160 -2.23 -15.98 -9.38
C LEU A 160 -1.15 -16.12 -10.45
N LEU A 161 -0.71 -15.00 -11.03
CA LEU A 161 0.38 -14.97 -12.00
C LEU A 161 1.70 -15.41 -11.35
N GLY A 162 2.02 -14.90 -10.16
CA GLY A 162 3.19 -15.34 -9.39
C GLY A 162 3.19 -16.86 -9.17
N LEU A 163 2.07 -17.41 -8.70
CA LEU A 163 1.92 -18.86 -8.55
C LEU A 163 2.15 -19.63 -9.86
N ALA A 164 1.60 -19.15 -10.97
CA ALA A 164 1.78 -19.77 -12.28
C ALA A 164 3.24 -19.75 -12.74
N PHE A 165 3.95 -18.63 -12.56
CA PHE A 165 5.37 -18.54 -12.91
C PHE A 165 6.26 -19.35 -11.97
N LEU A 166 5.91 -19.44 -10.68
CA LEU A 166 6.60 -20.31 -9.73
C LEU A 166 6.48 -21.79 -10.14
N ILE A 167 5.29 -22.24 -10.55
CA ILE A 167 5.10 -23.58 -11.12
C ILE A 167 5.93 -23.73 -12.41
N GLY A 168 5.98 -22.69 -13.26
CA GLY A 168 6.81 -22.64 -14.44
C GLY A 168 8.31 -22.82 -14.16
N CYS A 169 8.81 -22.29 -13.03
CA CYS A 169 10.18 -22.54 -12.57
C CYS A 169 10.43 -24.02 -12.26
N THR A 170 9.47 -24.72 -11.66
CA THR A 170 9.61 -26.14 -11.32
C THR A 170 9.71 -27.04 -12.54
N PHE A 171 9.00 -26.71 -13.62
CA PHE A 171 9.02 -27.47 -14.88
C PHE A 171 10.06 -26.99 -15.90
N ALA A 172 10.91 -26.03 -15.55
CA ALA A 172 11.86 -25.45 -16.49
C ALA A 172 12.98 -26.46 -16.87
N PRO A 173 13.15 -26.79 -18.16
CA PRO A 173 14.16 -27.76 -18.60
C PRO A 173 15.57 -27.15 -18.73
N ASN A 174 15.66 -25.82 -18.87
CA ASN A 174 16.89 -25.10 -19.15
C ASN A 174 17.09 -23.95 -18.16
N LEU A 175 18.36 -23.59 -17.91
CA LEU A 175 18.72 -22.48 -17.02
C LEU A 175 18.10 -21.15 -17.47
N SER A 176 18.11 -20.85 -18.76
CA SER A 176 17.53 -19.60 -19.30
C SER A 176 16.02 -19.54 -19.08
N THR A 177 15.31 -20.66 -19.25
CA THR A 177 13.88 -20.75 -19.00
C THR A 177 13.58 -20.62 -17.51
N PHE A 178 14.36 -21.29 -16.65
CA PHE A 178 14.24 -21.17 -15.21
C PHE A 178 14.43 -19.72 -14.76
N ALA A 179 15.48 -19.06 -15.24
CA ALA A 179 15.76 -17.68 -14.90
C ALA A 179 14.66 -16.73 -15.39
N ALA A 180 14.17 -16.90 -16.62
CA ALA A 180 13.07 -16.09 -17.15
C ALA A 180 11.80 -16.23 -16.30
N MET A 181 11.40 -17.47 -15.98
CA MET A 181 10.23 -17.74 -15.13
C MET A 181 10.42 -17.17 -13.72
N ARG A 182 11.61 -17.30 -13.15
CA ARG A 182 11.94 -16.77 -11.81
C ARG A 182 11.84 -15.25 -11.77
N CYS A 183 12.36 -14.59 -12.80
CA CYS A 183 12.34 -13.15 -12.92
C CYS A 183 10.91 -12.60 -13.13
N LEU A 184 10.09 -13.31 -13.91
CA LEU A 184 8.66 -12.99 -14.05
C LEU A 184 7.91 -13.21 -12.73
N ASN A 185 8.21 -14.29 -12.00
CA ASN A 185 7.64 -14.49 -10.68
C ASN A 185 7.98 -13.34 -9.73
N SER A 186 9.26 -12.95 -9.66
CA SER A 186 9.72 -11.82 -8.84
C SER A 186 9.05 -10.50 -9.20
N PHE A 187 8.78 -10.26 -10.49
CA PHE A 187 8.04 -9.06 -10.94
C PHE A 187 6.62 -9.00 -10.38
N PHE A 188 5.90 -10.11 -10.28
CA PHE A 188 4.53 -10.12 -9.76
C PHE A 188 4.47 -10.28 -8.23
N ALA A 189 5.41 -11.03 -7.65
CA ALA A 189 5.48 -11.33 -6.22
C ALA A 189 5.75 -10.11 -5.32
N THR A 190 6.25 -9.00 -5.87
CA THR A 190 6.44 -7.71 -5.15
C THR A 190 5.13 -6.96 -4.87
N THR A 191 4.07 -7.25 -5.64
CA THR A 191 2.80 -6.50 -5.59
C THR A 191 2.15 -6.50 -4.19
N PRO A 192 2.08 -7.62 -3.44
CA PRO A 192 1.50 -7.63 -2.11
C PRO A 192 2.25 -6.77 -1.10
N GLN A 193 3.58 -6.69 -1.19
CA GLN A 193 4.39 -5.86 -0.29
C GLN A 193 4.03 -4.37 -0.45
N VAL A 194 3.91 -3.92 -1.70
CA VAL A 194 3.50 -2.55 -2.02
C VAL A 194 2.05 -2.31 -1.59
N THR A 195 1.16 -3.24 -1.90
CA THR A 195 -0.28 -3.09 -1.61
C THR A 195 -0.57 -3.10 -0.11
N GLY A 196 0.22 -3.81 0.69
CA GLY A 196 0.07 -3.82 2.15
C GLY A 196 0.11 -2.41 2.74
N LEU A 197 1.01 -1.56 2.26
CA LEU A 197 1.09 -0.16 2.71
C LEU A 197 -0.19 0.61 2.39
N PHE A 198 -0.69 0.45 1.17
CA PHE A 198 -1.93 1.06 0.67
C PHE A 198 -3.15 0.60 1.47
N VAL A 199 -3.31 -0.71 1.70
CA VAL A 199 -4.49 -1.19 2.45
C VAL A 199 -4.48 -0.68 3.89
N VAL A 200 -3.30 -0.57 4.53
CA VAL A 200 -3.20 0.02 5.88
C VAL A 200 -3.64 1.48 5.88
N THR A 201 -3.37 2.24 4.82
CA THR A 201 -3.80 3.65 4.70
C THR A 201 -5.31 3.79 4.56
N ASP A 202 -5.98 2.81 3.97
CA ASP A 202 -7.44 2.84 3.79
C ASP A 202 -8.19 2.34 5.03
N LEU A 203 -7.60 1.39 5.75
CA LEU A 203 -8.27 0.70 6.86
C LEU A 203 -8.24 1.50 8.18
N TYR A 204 -7.21 2.32 8.34
CA TYR A 204 -6.92 3.05 9.59
C TYR A 204 -6.83 4.56 9.37
N PRO A 205 -7.44 5.37 10.26
CA PRO A 205 -7.29 6.82 10.21
C PRO A 205 -5.84 7.23 10.46
N PHE A 206 -5.44 8.39 9.93
CA PHE A 206 -4.07 8.92 9.95
C PHE A 206 -3.35 8.80 11.31
N HIS A 207 -4.06 9.08 12.40
CA HIS A 207 -3.49 9.04 13.75
C HIS A 207 -3.11 7.64 14.25
N GLN A 208 -3.66 6.57 13.66
CA GLN A 208 -3.28 5.17 13.94
C GLN A 208 -2.45 4.55 12.81
N GLN A 209 -2.57 5.09 11.60
CA GLN A 209 -1.93 4.59 10.39
C GLN A 209 -0.43 4.39 10.59
N ALA A 210 0.30 5.38 11.13
CA ALA A 210 1.74 5.28 11.36
C ALA A 210 2.13 4.10 12.28
N LYS A 211 1.34 3.80 13.32
CA LYS A 211 1.60 2.67 14.22
C LYS A 211 1.39 1.34 13.50
N LYS A 212 0.36 1.25 12.67
CA LYS A 212 -0.01 0.03 11.94
C LYS A 212 0.96 -0.24 10.78
N VAL A 213 1.35 0.80 10.05
CA VAL A 213 2.41 0.73 9.03
C VAL A 213 3.72 0.30 9.66
N LYS A 214 4.11 0.89 10.79
CA LYS A 214 5.30 0.46 11.52
C LYS A 214 5.24 -1.03 11.87
N ALA A 215 4.13 -1.50 12.44
CA ALA A 215 3.96 -2.91 12.78
C ALA A 215 4.04 -3.83 11.54
N PHE A 216 3.41 -3.45 10.44
CA PHE A 216 3.46 -4.17 9.17
C PHE A 216 4.90 -4.28 8.62
N LEU A 217 5.60 -3.15 8.56
CA LEU A 217 6.98 -3.10 8.06
C LEU A 217 7.95 -3.87 8.96
N THR A 218 7.86 -3.70 10.28
CA THR A 218 8.74 -4.41 11.22
C THR A 218 8.59 -5.92 11.10
N LEU A 219 7.36 -6.41 10.95
CA LEU A 219 7.12 -7.85 10.85
C LEU A 219 7.57 -8.42 9.50
N SER A 220 7.40 -7.66 8.42
CA SER A 220 7.87 -8.06 7.09
C SER A 220 9.41 -8.07 7.00
N VAL A 221 10.09 -7.09 7.62
CA VAL A 221 11.55 -7.09 7.69
C VAL A 221 12.06 -8.24 8.56
N LEU A 222 11.42 -8.49 9.70
CA LEU A 222 11.81 -9.59 10.59
C LEU A 222 11.78 -10.95 9.87
N SER A 223 10.82 -11.17 8.96
CA SER A 223 10.79 -12.41 8.17
C SER A 223 11.91 -12.53 7.15
N ALA A 224 12.54 -11.42 6.74
CA ALA A 224 13.68 -11.47 5.81
C ALA A 224 14.99 -11.88 6.50
N ASP A 225 15.09 -11.70 7.81
CA ASP A 225 16.31 -11.97 8.61
C ASP A 225 16.32 -13.36 9.30
N ILE A 226 15.25 -14.16 9.14
CA ILE A 226 15.11 -15.52 9.69
C ILE A 226 15.46 -16.57 8.63
#